data_AF-A0A517PBV4-F1
#
_entry.id   AF-A0A517PBV4-F1
#
_cell.length_a   1.000
_cell.length_b   1.000
_cell.length_c   1.000
_cell.angle_alpha   90.00
_cell.angle_beta   90.00
_cell.angle_gamma   90.00
#
_symmetry.space_group_name_H-M   'P 1'
#
loop_
_entity.id
_entity.type
_entity.pdbx_description
1 polymer ?
#
loop_
_entity_poly.entity_id
_entity_poly.type
_entity_poly.pdbx_seq_one_letter_code
_entity_poly.pdbx_strand_id
1 'polypeptide(L)'
;MSSPPPPDDAAVPPVPGGGPSVGSVTITDGTPEADDGRFYFPAWVNMAVLPGLAVAGLLGAYVAGMVFYGASPETLLTGYKPTQPVPFSHALHAGQMKLDCRYCHTGVFKGAHSNVPSTSVCANCHNGTQVDGVTLKVAVHTNSPRLQPVRESIATGSAVAWERVHDLPDYAYFNHSAHVNRGVSCVSCHGRIDRMEVVEQVMPLSMGWCIECHRNPQDALRPPELVTNLAWDWDQEGLKSYRTLFASLYDMPVEEADYESPEAVQAFRAKWVDAWQDARDVHPSTDCATCHR
;
A
#
# COMPACT_ATOMS: atom_id res chain seq x y z
N MET A 1 11.63 -34.85 -55.73
CA MET A 1 11.30 -33.47 -55.31
C MET A 1 12.63 -32.79 -55.09
N SER A 2 13.06 -32.04 -56.10
CA SER A 2 14.43 -31.56 -56.26
C SER A 2 14.55 -30.17 -55.65
N SER A 3 15.57 -29.99 -54.80
CA SER A 3 15.88 -28.72 -54.13
C SER A 3 16.24 -27.62 -55.15
N PRO A 4 15.90 -26.34 -54.88
CA PRO A 4 16.26 -25.24 -55.74
C PRO A 4 17.77 -24.92 -55.66
N PRO A 5 18.36 -24.36 -56.73
CA PRO A 5 19.77 -23.94 -56.73
C PRO A 5 19.98 -22.68 -55.87
N PRO A 6 21.21 -22.46 -55.36
CA PRO A 6 21.55 -21.26 -54.61
C PRO A 6 21.55 -20.01 -55.51
N PRO A 7 21.29 -18.80 -54.95
CA PRO A 7 21.29 -17.57 -55.72
C PRO A 7 22.71 -17.12 -56.08
N ASP A 8 22.84 -16.51 -57.26
CA ASP A 8 24.08 -15.96 -57.81
C ASP A 8 24.65 -14.83 -56.94
N ASP A 9 25.97 -14.86 -56.74
CA ASP A 9 26.76 -13.83 -56.08
C ASP A 9 26.72 -12.52 -56.89
N ALA A 10 25.76 -11.66 -56.58
CA ALA A 10 25.75 -10.28 -57.04
C ALA A 10 26.88 -9.51 -56.35
N ALA A 11 27.88 -9.10 -57.14
CA ALA A 11 28.97 -8.26 -56.70
C ALA A 11 28.45 -6.96 -56.04
N VAL A 12 28.74 -6.81 -54.75
CA VAL A 12 28.49 -5.59 -53.98
C VAL A 12 29.47 -4.51 -54.47
N PRO A 13 29.03 -3.32 -54.91
CA PRO A 13 29.93 -2.23 -55.25
C PRO A 13 30.68 -1.74 -54.00
N PRO A 14 31.95 -1.32 -54.11
CA PRO A 14 32.72 -0.88 -52.96
C PRO A 14 32.08 0.35 -52.31
N VAL A 15 31.85 0.26 -51.00
CA VAL A 15 31.49 1.40 -50.15
C VAL A 15 32.64 2.41 -50.20
N PRO A 16 32.40 3.71 -50.48
CA PRO A 16 33.45 4.71 -50.33
C PRO A 16 33.78 4.82 -48.84
N GLY A 17 34.92 4.25 -48.45
CA GLY A 17 35.50 4.38 -47.12
C GLY A 17 35.98 5.81 -46.87
N GLY A 18 35.04 6.71 -46.58
CA GLY A 18 35.32 8.03 -46.02
C GLY A 18 35.40 7.95 -44.50
N GLY A 19 36.41 7.26 -43.97
CA GLY A 19 36.83 7.50 -42.58
C GLY A 19 37.43 8.91 -42.50
N PRO A 20 37.28 9.65 -41.38
CA PRO A 20 37.94 10.93 -41.24
C PRO A 20 39.44 10.71 -41.35
N SER A 21 40.04 11.27 -42.40
CA SER A 21 41.48 11.27 -42.57
C SER A 21 42.09 11.98 -41.38
N VAL A 22 42.77 11.23 -40.51
CA VAL A 22 43.66 11.82 -39.51
C VAL A 22 44.82 12.40 -40.30
N GLY A 23 44.72 13.69 -40.64
CA GLY A 23 45.79 14.42 -41.29
C GLY A 23 47.01 14.41 -40.38
N SER A 24 48.09 13.77 -40.83
CA SER A 24 49.40 13.91 -40.20
C SER A 24 49.87 15.34 -40.40
N VAL A 25 49.86 16.14 -39.33
CA VAL A 25 50.42 17.48 -39.33
C VAL A 25 51.95 17.36 -39.28
N THR A 26 52.58 17.51 -40.43
CA THR A 26 54.03 17.74 -40.54
C THR A 26 54.29 19.21 -40.23
N ILE A 27 55.00 19.51 -39.14
CA ILE A 27 55.46 20.88 -38.88
C ILE A 27 56.76 21.09 -39.65
N THR A 28 56.68 21.82 -40.77
CA THR A 28 57.83 22.38 -41.47
C THR A 28 57.60 23.85 -41.74
N ASP A 29 58.55 24.66 -41.25
CA ASP A 29 58.85 26.07 -41.51
C ASP A 29 57.70 27.08 -41.73
N GLY A 30 57.73 28.09 -40.84
CA GLY A 30 56.72 29.13 -40.71
C GLY A 30 56.31 29.83 -42.02
N THR A 31 55.05 29.63 -42.38
CA THR A 31 54.12 30.67 -42.88
C THR A 31 52.69 30.19 -42.55
N PRO A 32 51.75 31.09 -42.22
CA PRO A 32 50.44 30.70 -41.67
C PRO A 32 49.54 30.14 -42.78
N GLU A 33 49.15 28.87 -42.64
CA GLU A 33 48.16 28.23 -43.49
C GLU A 33 46.80 28.92 -43.32
N ALA A 34 46.08 29.06 -44.43
CA ALA A 34 44.86 29.84 -44.56
C ALA A 34 43.82 29.47 -43.47
N ASP A 35 43.42 30.46 -42.69
CA ASP A 35 42.26 30.42 -41.81
C ASP A 35 41.01 30.17 -42.67
N ASP A 36 40.44 28.98 -42.59
CA ASP A 36 39.21 28.60 -43.30
C ASP A 36 37.96 29.31 -42.72
N GLY A 37 38.16 30.29 -41.84
CA GLY A 37 37.14 31.07 -41.16
C GLY A 37 36.36 30.25 -40.13
N ARG A 38 36.73 28.99 -39.88
CA ARG A 38 36.07 28.16 -38.89
C ARG A 38 36.80 28.28 -37.57
N PHE A 39 36.07 28.77 -36.58
CA PHE A 39 36.55 28.82 -35.21
C PHE A 39 36.60 27.40 -34.62
N TYR A 40 37.81 26.89 -34.37
CA TYR A 40 38.03 25.63 -33.66
C TYR A 40 38.26 25.88 -32.17
N PHE A 41 37.47 25.22 -31.32
CA PHE A 41 37.64 25.35 -29.87
C PHE A 41 38.98 24.76 -29.42
N PRO A 42 39.71 25.44 -28.52
CA PRO A 42 40.95 24.90 -27.94
C PRO A 42 40.72 23.55 -27.24
N ALA A 43 41.68 22.63 -27.31
CA ALA A 43 41.55 21.29 -26.72
C ALA A 43 41.28 21.30 -25.19
N TRP A 44 41.68 22.37 -24.47
CA TRP A 44 41.37 22.52 -23.04
C TRP A 44 39.87 22.67 -22.77
N VAL A 45 39.08 23.09 -23.77
CA VAL A 45 37.62 23.20 -23.66
C VAL A 45 36.99 21.82 -23.44
N ASN A 46 37.52 20.76 -24.04
CA ASN A 46 37.05 19.38 -23.79
C ASN A 46 37.27 18.96 -22.33
N MET A 47 38.36 19.44 -21.70
CA MET A 47 38.67 19.17 -20.29
C MET A 47 37.72 19.90 -19.33
N ALA A 48 37.01 20.93 -19.78
CA ALA A 48 36.01 21.66 -18.99
C ALA A 48 34.58 21.20 -19.30
N VAL A 49 34.26 21.03 -20.60
CA VAL A 49 32.91 20.71 -21.07
C VAL A 49 32.52 19.27 -20.73
N LEU A 50 33.40 18.28 -20.91
CA LEU A 50 33.04 16.89 -20.63
C LEU A 50 32.80 16.63 -19.13
N PRO A 51 33.65 17.10 -18.19
CA PRO A 51 33.34 17.01 -16.76
C PRO A 51 32.13 17.88 -16.38
N GLY A 52 31.96 19.04 -17.00
CA GLY A 52 30.79 19.90 -16.79
C GLY A 52 29.46 19.21 -17.15
N LEU A 53 29.42 18.52 -18.30
CA LEU A 53 28.28 17.71 -18.72
C LEU A 53 28.06 16.51 -17.81
N ALA A 54 29.13 15.85 -17.35
CA ALA A 54 29.03 14.74 -16.40
C ALA A 54 28.43 15.20 -15.05
N VAL A 55 28.90 16.34 -14.52
CA VAL A 55 28.36 16.95 -13.29
C VAL A 55 26.91 17.37 -13.48
N ALA A 56 26.57 18.00 -14.61
CA ALA A 56 25.19 18.37 -14.91
C ALA A 56 24.28 17.14 -15.02
N GLY A 57 24.75 16.06 -15.64
CA GLY A 57 24.02 14.78 -15.72
C GLY A 57 23.79 14.16 -14.34
N LEU A 58 24.82 14.15 -13.48
CA LEU A 58 24.70 13.67 -12.09
C LEU A 58 23.75 14.52 -11.27
N LEU A 59 23.81 15.86 -11.40
CA LEU A 59 22.91 16.77 -10.70
C LEU A 59 21.47 16.60 -11.19
N GLY A 60 21.26 16.46 -12.51
CA GLY A 60 19.96 16.16 -13.09
C GLY A 60 19.38 14.85 -12.57
N ALA A 61 20.19 13.79 -12.52
CA ALA A 61 19.80 12.50 -11.95
C ALA A 61 19.47 12.60 -10.45
N TYR A 62 20.24 13.37 -9.68
CA TYR A 62 19.99 13.62 -8.26
C TYR A 62 18.66 14.36 -8.04
N VAL A 63 18.41 15.44 -8.78
CA VAL A 63 17.15 16.20 -8.69
C VAL A 63 15.97 15.33 -9.11
N ALA A 64 16.09 14.59 -10.21
CA ALA A 64 15.06 13.65 -10.65
C ALA A 64 14.78 12.58 -9.59
N GLY A 65 15.82 12.02 -8.96
CA GLY A 65 15.69 11.07 -7.86
C GLY A 65 14.98 11.67 -6.64
N MET A 66 15.32 12.90 -6.27
CA MET A 66 14.68 13.63 -5.16
C MET A 66 13.19 13.90 -5.43
N VAL A 67 12.85 14.34 -6.65
CA VAL A 67 11.45 14.56 -7.05
C VAL A 67 10.68 13.25 -7.07
N PHE A 68 11.25 12.20 -7.65
CA PHE A 68 10.62 10.87 -7.71
C PHE A 68 10.35 10.32 -6.31
N TYR A 69 11.34 10.41 -5.40
CA TYR A 69 11.19 9.95 -4.02
C TYR A 69 10.18 10.80 -3.23
N GLY A 70 10.25 12.13 -3.34
CA GLY A 70 9.34 13.04 -2.63
C GLY A 70 7.90 13.00 -3.12
N ALA A 71 7.67 12.60 -4.38
CA ALA A 71 6.33 12.40 -4.94
C ALA A 71 5.82 10.95 -4.80
N SER A 72 6.58 10.06 -4.16
CA SER A 72 6.15 8.68 -3.97
C SER A 72 4.96 8.60 -2.99
N PRO A 73 4.00 7.69 -3.18
CA PRO A 73 2.87 7.57 -2.26
C PRO A 73 3.28 7.24 -0.81
N GLU A 74 4.41 6.55 -0.65
CA GLU A 74 4.98 6.23 0.67
C GLU A 74 5.38 7.48 1.45
N THR A 75 5.77 8.56 0.78
CA THR A 75 6.22 9.80 1.44
C THR A 75 5.12 10.84 1.60
N LEU A 76 3.99 10.72 0.88
CA LEU A 76 2.96 11.77 0.84
C LEU A 76 1.85 11.62 1.90
N LEU A 77 1.44 10.40 2.26
CA LEU A 77 0.28 10.19 3.16
C LEU A 77 0.58 9.29 4.36
N THR A 78 1.60 8.45 4.29
CA THR A 78 1.99 7.58 5.40
C THR A 78 2.47 8.41 6.59
N GLY A 79 1.94 8.13 7.78
CA GLY A 79 2.14 8.93 8.99
C GLY A 79 1.16 10.10 9.16
N TYR A 80 0.23 10.32 8.22
CA TYR A 80 -0.83 11.31 8.42
C TYR A 80 -1.68 10.95 9.65
N LYS A 81 -1.69 11.88 10.62
CA LYS A 81 -2.32 11.72 11.94
C LYS A 81 -2.96 13.03 12.37
N PRO A 82 -4.18 13.34 11.88
CA PRO A 82 -4.85 14.59 12.20
C PRO A 82 -5.29 14.64 13.66
N THR A 83 -5.43 15.86 14.18
CA THR A 83 -6.06 16.07 15.49
C THR A 83 -7.56 15.85 15.35
N GLN A 84 -8.11 14.96 16.17
CA GLN A 84 -9.53 14.64 16.17
C GLN A 84 -10.31 15.54 17.14
N PRO A 85 -11.60 15.84 16.87
CA PRO A 85 -12.43 16.62 17.78
C PRO A 85 -12.60 15.94 19.14
N VAL A 86 -12.60 14.60 19.15
CA VAL A 86 -12.65 13.77 20.36
C VAL A 86 -11.39 12.91 20.38
N PRO A 87 -10.62 12.88 21.48
CA PRO A 87 -9.41 12.06 21.58
C PRO A 87 -9.77 10.58 21.81
N PHE A 88 -10.36 9.95 20.80
CA PHE A 88 -10.78 8.55 20.83
C PHE A 88 -9.58 7.62 20.66
N SER A 89 -9.37 6.74 21.64
CA SER A 89 -8.29 5.75 21.64
C SER A 89 -8.79 4.36 21.23
N HIS A 90 -8.34 3.88 20.07
CA HIS A 90 -8.58 2.49 19.67
C HIS A 90 -7.77 1.51 20.52
N ALA A 91 -6.59 1.93 21.00
CA ALA A 91 -5.78 1.16 21.94
C ALA A 91 -6.55 0.82 23.22
N LEU A 92 -7.37 1.74 23.73
CA LEU A 92 -8.24 1.46 24.87
C LEU A 92 -9.41 0.54 24.49
N HIS A 93 -10.20 0.93 23.47
CA HIS A 93 -11.48 0.28 23.16
C HIS A 93 -11.31 -1.09 22.48
N ALA A 94 -10.50 -1.19 21.43
CA ALA A 94 -10.24 -2.45 20.73
C ALA A 94 -9.08 -3.22 21.38
N GLY A 95 -8.05 -2.51 21.84
CA GLY A 95 -6.84 -3.13 22.41
C GLY A 95 -7.04 -3.69 23.82
N GLN A 96 -7.40 -2.85 24.79
CA GLN A 96 -7.51 -3.25 26.20
C GLN A 96 -8.87 -3.84 26.53
N MET A 97 -9.96 -3.20 26.08
CA MET A 97 -11.33 -3.66 26.35
C MET A 97 -11.80 -4.77 25.41
N LYS A 98 -11.03 -5.08 24.36
CA LYS A 98 -11.31 -6.15 23.39
C LYS A 98 -12.69 -6.02 22.71
N LEU A 99 -13.16 -4.79 22.50
CA LEU A 99 -14.39 -4.57 21.72
C LEU A 99 -14.15 -4.99 20.26
N ASP A 100 -15.05 -5.82 19.74
CA ASP A 100 -15.00 -6.24 18.33
C ASP A 100 -15.22 -5.02 17.42
N CYS A 101 -14.45 -4.95 16.33
CA CYS A 101 -14.47 -3.83 15.39
C CYS A 101 -15.88 -3.52 14.86
N ARG A 102 -16.71 -4.55 14.68
CA ARG A 102 -18.07 -4.45 14.13
C ARG A 102 -19.06 -3.79 15.07
N TYR A 103 -18.73 -3.66 16.35
CA TYR A 103 -19.59 -2.95 17.31
C TYR A 103 -19.78 -1.48 16.91
N CYS A 104 -18.69 -0.84 16.47
CA CYS A 104 -18.72 0.55 15.99
C CYS A 104 -18.84 0.63 14.47
N HIS A 105 -18.08 -0.22 13.75
CA HIS A 105 -18.00 -0.22 12.29
C HIS A 105 -18.98 -1.22 11.67
N THR A 106 -20.26 -1.00 11.89
CA THR A 106 -21.33 -1.98 11.57
C THR A 106 -21.51 -2.25 10.08
N GLY A 107 -21.14 -1.31 9.21
CA GLY A 107 -21.26 -1.43 7.75
C GLY A 107 -20.16 -2.26 7.08
N VAL A 108 -19.04 -2.54 7.76
CA VAL A 108 -17.81 -3.04 7.13
C VAL A 108 -17.97 -4.38 6.41
N PHE A 109 -18.81 -5.29 6.92
CA PHE A 109 -19.08 -6.60 6.31
C PHE A 109 -20.20 -6.59 5.26
N LYS A 110 -20.96 -5.50 5.15
CA LYS A 110 -22.19 -5.46 4.35
C LYS A 110 -22.13 -4.53 3.14
N GLY A 111 -21.28 -3.52 3.17
CA GLY A 111 -21.26 -2.49 2.15
C GLY A 111 -19.85 -2.07 1.73
N ALA A 112 -19.83 -1.15 0.77
CA ALA A 112 -18.59 -0.61 0.23
C ALA A 112 -17.85 0.29 1.23
N HIS A 113 -18.63 1.04 2.01
CA HIS A 113 -18.11 1.99 3.00
C HIS A 113 -18.24 1.43 4.41
N SER A 114 -17.15 1.47 5.17
CA SER A 114 -17.17 1.29 6.62
C SER A 114 -17.52 2.62 7.26
N ASN A 115 -18.63 2.69 7.98
CA ASN A 115 -19.08 3.92 8.63
C ASN A 115 -18.19 4.26 9.84
N VAL A 116 -17.97 5.55 10.07
CA VAL A 116 -17.66 6.05 11.41
C VAL A 116 -18.93 5.87 12.26
N PRO A 117 -18.85 5.40 13.52
CA PRO A 117 -20.04 5.17 14.34
C PRO A 117 -20.82 6.46 14.54
N SER A 118 -22.16 6.34 14.57
CA SER A 118 -23.02 7.43 15.03
C SER A 118 -22.78 7.69 16.52
N THR A 119 -23.08 8.91 16.97
CA THR A 119 -22.92 9.32 18.38
C THR A 119 -23.74 8.46 19.34
N SER A 120 -24.84 7.86 18.87
CA SER A 120 -25.65 6.92 19.66
C SER A 120 -24.85 5.67 20.11
N VAL A 121 -23.89 5.20 19.32
CA VAL A 121 -23.02 4.08 19.71
C VAL A 121 -22.15 4.48 20.92
N CYS A 122 -21.63 5.71 20.91
CA CYS A 122 -20.89 6.27 22.05
C CYS A 122 -21.80 6.42 23.27
N ALA A 123 -23.05 6.83 23.07
CA ALA A 123 -24.05 7.04 24.12
C ALA A 123 -24.43 5.75 24.87
N ASN A 124 -24.21 4.56 24.30
CA ASN A 124 -24.45 3.29 24.99
C ASN A 124 -23.63 3.15 26.30
N CYS A 125 -22.46 3.80 26.37
CA CYS A 125 -21.59 3.78 27.56
C CYS A 125 -21.24 5.18 28.08
N HIS A 126 -21.20 6.21 27.24
CA HIS A 126 -20.78 7.56 27.65
C HIS A 126 -21.93 8.50 27.98
N ASN A 127 -23.17 8.01 27.99
CA ASN A 127 -24.31 8.77 28.45
C ASN A 127 -24.54 8.58 29.97
N GLY A 128 -24.70 9.69 30.70
CA GLY A 128 -24.91 9.67 32.15
C GLY A 128 -26.35 9.45 32.59
N THR A 129 -27.33 9.62 31.70
CA THR A 129 -28.75 9.51 32.06
C THR A 129 -29.54 9.02 30.86
N GLN A 130 -30.24 7.88 30.99
CA GLN A 130 -31.17 7.39 29.96
C GLN A 130 -32.49 8.16 29.98
N VAL A 131 -33.36 7.87 29.01
CA VAL A 131 -34.66 8.52 28.80
C VAL A 131 -35.60 8.37 30.01
N ASP A 132 -35.37 7.41 30.89
CA ASP A 132 -36.13 7.11 32.12
C ASP A 132 -35.50 7.67 33.40
N GLY A 133 -34.42 8.46 33.29
CA GLY A 133 -33.71 9.02 34.44
C GLY A 133 -32.75 8.04 35.13
N VAL A 134 -32.55 6.84 34.58
CA VAL A 134 -31.63 5.84 35.14
C VAL A 134 -30.25 5.98 34.50
N THR A 135 -29.22 6.08 35.33
CA THR A 135 -27.82 5.96 34.90
C THR A 135 -27.47 4.50 34.73
N LEU A 136 -27.00 4.11 33.54
CA LEU A 136 -26.51 2.76 33.29
C LEU A 136 -25.33 2.43 34.22
N LYS A 137 -25.28 1.20 34.74
CA LYS A 137 -24.09 0.71 35.48
C LYS A 137 -22.83 0.68 34.62
N VAL A 138 -23.01 0.60 33.29
CA VAL A 138 -21.92 0.66 32.31
C VAL A 138 -21.56 2.09 31.92
N ALA A 139 -22.16 3.11 32.54
CA ALA A 139 -21.86 4.50 32.22
C ALA A 139 -20.42 4.85 32.64
N VAL A 140 -19.60 5.30 31.69
CA VAL A 140 -18.18 5.58 31.89
C VAL A 140 -17.86 7.03 31.53
N HIS A 141 -17.12 7.72 32.40
CA HIS A 141 -16.56 9.06 32.15
C HIS A 141 -17.57 10.10 31.63
N THR A 142 -18.83 10.01 32.06
CA THR A 142 -19.96 10.80 31.56
C THR A 142 -19.73 12.32 31.65
N ASN A 143 -18.99 12.77 32.67
CA ASN A 143 -18.67 14.18 32.92
C ASN A 143 -17.27 14.61 32.42
N SER A 144 -16.55 13.75 31.70
CA SER A 144 -15.19 14.08 31.22
C SER A 144 -15.22 15.26 30.25
N PRO A 145 -14.39 16.30 30.42
CA PRO A 145 -14.30 17.41 29.46
C PRO A 145 -13.96 16.93 28.04
N ARG A 146 -13.17 15.86 27.91
CA ARG A 146 -12.76 15.27 26.61
C ARG A 146 -13.95 14.73 25.79
N LEU A 147 -15.07 14.43 26.44
CA LEU A 147 -16.29 13.94 25.78
C LEU A 147 -17.32 15.04 25.53
N GLN A 148 -16.97 16.32 25.73
CA GLN A 148 -17.86 17.44 25.46
C GLN A 148 -18.45 17.40 24.03
N PRO A 149 -17.66 17.19 22.95
CA PRO A 149 -18.23 17.14 21.60
C PRO A 149 -19.22 15.99 21.40
N VAL A 150 -19.01 14.85 22.08
CA VAL A 150 -19.96 13.72 22.06
C VAL A 150 -21.25 14.10 22.78
N ARG A 151 -21.18 14.75 23.94
CA ARG A 151 -22.37 15.20 24.68
C ARG A 151 -23.16 16.25 23.90
N GLU A 152 -22.48 17.21 23.29
CA GLU A 152 -23.10 18.22 22.42
C GLU A 152 -23.79 17.57 21.22
N SER A 153 -23.12 16.59 20.60
CA SER A 153 -23.70 15.80 19.51
C SER A 153 -24.94 15.02 19.94
N ILE A 154 -24.94 14.41 21.13
CA ILE A 154 -26.13 13.75 21.71
C ILE A 154 -27.26 14.76 21.94
N ALA A 155 -26.96 15.93 22.51
CA ALA A 155 -27.97 16.92 22.89
C ALA A 155 -28.60 17.63 21.69
N THR A 156 -27.81 17.90 20.66
CA THR A 156 -28.25 18.67 19.47
C THR A 156 -28.67 17.79 18.30
N GLY A 157 -28.28 16.51 18.29
CA GLY A 157 -28.42 15.62 17.15
C GLY A 157 -27.44 15.87 16.00
N SER A 158 -26.56 16.88 16.11
CA SER A 158 -25.52 17.16 15.10
C SER A 158 -24.40 16.12 15.18
N ALA A 159 -23.88 15.64 14.05
CA ALA A 159 -22.78 14.66 14.05
C ALA A 159 -21.46 15.29 14.53
N VAL A 160 -20.60 14.47 15.15
CA VAL A 160 -19.21 14.87 15.45
C VAL A 160 -18.44 15.02 14.14
N ALA A 161 -17.79 16.16 13.95
CA ALA A 161 -17.00 16.48 12.75
C ALA A 161 -15.63 15.79 12.77
N TRP A 162 -15.62 14.47 12.57
CA TRP A 162 -14.39 13.67 12.53
C TRP A 162 -13.51 14.04 11.33
N GLU A 163 -12.20 14.09 11.55
CA GLU A 163 -11.22 14.27 10.48
C GLU A 163 -10.87 12.91 9.88
N ARG A 164 -11.04 12.77 8.56
CA ARG A 164 -10.80 11.49 7.88
C ARG A 164 -9.30 11.24 7.73
N VAL A 165 -8.84 10.07 8.17
CA VAL A 165 -7.42 9.67 8.06
C VAL A 165 -7.12 9.01 6.72
N HIS A 166 -7.94 8.03 6.34
CA HIS A 166 -7.77 7.30 5.09
C HIS A 166 -8.75 7.87 4.06
N ASP A 167 -8.25 8.64 3.09
CA ASP A 167 -9.05 9.27 2.06
C ASP A 167 -8.55 8.85 0.68
N LEU A 168 -9.35 8.05 -0.01
CA LEU A 168 -9.09 7.68 -1.40
C LEU A 168 -9.78 8.71 -2.31
N PRO A 169 -9.20 9.02 -3.49
CA PRO A 169 -9.84 9.91 -4.44
C PRO A 169 -11.23 9.42 -4.85
N ASP A 170 -12.18 10.33 -5.08
CA ASP A 170 -13.59 9.99 -5.37
C ASP A 170 -13.80 9.17 -6.66
N TYR A 171 -12.84 9.23 -7.60
CA TYR A 171 -12.86 8.40 -8.81
C TYR A 171 -12.43 6.94 -8.56
N ALA A 172 -11.94 6.62 -7.35
CA ALA A 172 -11.58 5.28 -6.94
C ALA A 172 -12.72 4.64 -6.13
N TYR A 173 -13.28 3.55 -6.64
CA TYR A 173 -14.29 2.77 -5.94
C TYR A 173 -13.68 1.64 -5.12
N PHE A 174 -13.75 1.79 -3.79
CA PHE A 174 -13.34 0.75 -2.85
C PHE A 174 -14.54 0.12 -2.16
N ASN A 175 -14.53 -1.20 -1.97
CA ASN A 175 -15.60 -1.93 -1.28
C ASN A 175 -15.09 -2.77 -0.10
N HIS A 176 -15.31 -2.32 1.13
CA HIS A 176 -14.89 -3.03 2.35
C HIS A 176 -15.38 -4.48 2.40
N SER A 177 -16.69 -4.70 2.20
CA SER A 177 -17.31 -6.03 2.23
C SER A 177 -16.70 -7.02 1.23
N ALA A 178 -16.20 -6.52 0.09
CA ALA A 178 -15.54 -7.37 -0.89
C ALA A 178 -14.24 -7.98 -0.34
N HIS A 179 -13.52 -7.24 0.50
CA HIS A 179 -12.22 -7.64 1.06
C HIS A 179 -12.40 -8.45 2.35
N VAL A 180 -13.15 -7.93 3.34
CA VAL A 180 -13.26 -8.57 4.65
C VAL A 180 -13.97 -9.92 4.59
N ASN A 181 -14.97 -10.08 3.72
CA ASN A 181 -15.65 -11.38 3.53
C ASN A 181 -14.77 -12.41 2.80
N ARG A 182 -13.70 -11.96 2.14
CA ARG A 182 -12.72 -12.84 1.48
C ARG A 182 -11.54 -13.21 2.38
N GLY A 183 -11.51 -12.70 3.62
CA GLY A 183 -10.45 -13.02 4.56
C GLY A 183 -9.32 -11.99 4.61
N VAL A 184 -9.52 -10.77 4.10
CA VAL A 184 -8.53 -9.68 4.28
C VAL A 184 -8.77 -9.00 5.63
N SER A 185 -7.78 -9.03 6.52
CA SER A 185 -7.88 -8.40 7.84
C SER A 185 -7.77 -6.89 7.80
N CYS A 186 -8.38 -6.22 8.78
CA CYS A 186 -8.21 -4.79 9.02
C CYS A 186 -6.73 -4.39 9.13
N VAL A 187 -5.88 -5.28 9.70
CA VAL A 187 -4.45 -5.00 9.91
C VAL A 187 -3.70 -4.80 8.59
N SER A 188 -4.09 -5.51 7.53
CA SER A 188 -3.41 -5.44 6.24
C SER A 188 -3.49 -4.05 5.60
N CYS A 189 -4.52 -3.26 5.93
CA CYS A 189 -4.73 -1.93 5.35
C CYS A 189 -4.60 -0.79 6.38
N HIS A 190 -5.05 -1.02 7.62
CA HIS A 190 -5.07 0.01 8.68
C HIS A 190 -4.00 -0.21 9.76
N GLY A 191 -3.22 -1.29 9.67
CA GLY A 191 -2.25 -1.67 10.69
C GLY A 191 -2.88 -2.11 12.01
N ARG A 192 -2.04 -2.11 13.07
CA ARG A 192 -2.43 -2.48 14.43
C ARG A 192 -3.21 -1.36 15.12
N ILE A 193 -4.40 -1.06 14.62
CA ILE A 193 -5.33 -0.07 15.18
C ILE A 193 -5.62 -0.32 16.66
N ASP A 194 -5.65 -1.58 17.10
CA ASP A 194 -5.76 -1.97 18.52
C ASP A 194 -4.58 -1.52 19.40
N ARG A 195 -3.54 -0.94 18.82
CA ARG A 195 -2.40 -0.33 19.51
C ARG A 195 -2.31 1.19 19.28
N MET A 196 -3.24 1.77 18.55
CA MET A 196 -3.23 3.20 18.20
C MET A 196 -4.08 4.02 19.17
N GLU A 197 -3.45 4.93 19.91
CA GLU A 197 -4.17 5.94 20.70
C GLU A 197 -4.80 7.01 19.82
N VAL A 198 -4.15 7.34 18.70
CA VAL A 198 -4.69 8.18 17.64
C VAL A 198 -4.40 7.45 16.34
N VAL A 199 -5.42 7.33 15.48
CA VAL A 199 -5.30 6.62 14.20
C VAL A 199 -4.35 7.39 13.29
N GLU A 200 -3.44 6.67 12.68
CA GLU A 200 -2.55 7.17 11.64
C GLU A 200 -2.61 6.29 10.40
N GLN A 201 -2.36 6.87 9.23
CA GLN A 201 -2.24 6.11 8.00
C GLN A 201 -0.90 5.39 7.96
N VAL A 202 -0.89 4.07 8.08
CA VAL A 202 0.35 3.27 8.06
C VAL A 202 0.65 2.63 6.71
N MET A 203 -0.37 2.48 5.86
CA MET A 203 -0.21 1.97 4.50
C MET A 203 -0.36 3.10 3.48
N PRO A 204 0.33 3.05 2.33
CA PRO A 204 0.27 4.11 1.34
C PRO A 204 -1.09 4.21 0.64
N LEU A 205 -1.85 3.10 0.56
CA LEU A 205 -3.16 3.01 -0.12
C LEU A 205 -3.16 3.55 -1.56
N SER A 206 -2.01 3.43 -2.24
CA SER A 206 -1.86 3.83 -3.64
C SER A 206 -2.38 2.76 -4.59
N MET A 207 -2.65 3.13 -5.84
CA MET A 207 -3.05 2.17 -6.87
C MET A 207 -2.04 1.02 -7.01
N GLY A 208 -0.74 1.34 -7.05
CA GLY A 208 0.32 0.33 -7.16
C GLY A 208 0.30 -0.66 -6.00
N TRP A 209 0.08 -0.17 -4.79
CA TRP A 209 -0.03 -1.00 -3.59
C TRP A 209 -1.27 -1.90 -3.62
N CYS A 210 -2.42 -1.37 -4.04
CA CYS A 210 -3.66 -2.16 -4.19
C CYS A 210 -3.50 -3.27 -5.24
N ILE A 211 -2.95 -2.95 -6.41
CA ILE A 211 -2.79 -3.91 -7.50
C ILE A 211 -1.75 -4.97 -7.17
N GLU A 212 -0.69 -4.62 -6.45
CA GLU A 212 0.27 -5.61 -5.97
C GLU A 212 -0.40 -6.65 -5.06
N CYS A 213 -1.23 -6.20 -4.11
CA CYS A 213 -2.02 -7.09 -3.27
C CYS A 213 -3.02 -7.92 -4.09
N HIS A 214 -3.64 -7.36 -5.13
CA HIS A 214 -4.55 -8.11 -6.00
C HIS A 214 -3.83 -9.19 -6.84
N ARG A 215 -2.57 -8.94 -7.24
CA ARG A 215 -1.74 -9.92 -7.95
C ARG A 215 -1.20 -11.01 -7.01
N ASN A 216 -0.91 -10.65 -5.76
CA ASN A 216 -0.32 -11.51 -4.76
C ASN A 216 -1.16 -11.53 -3.45
N PRO A 217 -2.43 -11.99 -3.49
CA PRO A 217 -3.33 -11.89 -2.33
C PRO A 217 -2.97 -12.85 -1.20
N GLN A 218 -2.18 -13.89 -1.47
CA GLN A 218 -1.79 -14.93 -0.52
C GLN A 218 -1.23 -14.37 0.79
N ASP A 219 -0.52 -13.24 0.70
CA ASP A 219 0.13 -12.60 1.84
C ASP A 219 -0.84 -11.81 2.74
N ALA A 220 -2.04 -11.49 2.24
CA ALA A 220 -3.07 -10.78 2.99
C ALA A 220 -4.21 -11.67 3.50
N LEU A 221 -4.43 -12.82 2.86
CA LEU A 221 -5.55 -13.72 3.16
C LEU A 221 -5.36 -14.47 4.49
N ARG A 222 -6.48 -14.65 5.19
CA ARG A 222 -6.64 -15.46 6.41
C ARG A 222 -8.06 -16.00 6.54
N PRO A 223 -8.31 -16.99 7.41
CA PRO A 223 -9.67 -17.42 7.74
C PRO A 223 -10.60 -16.24 8.08
N PRO A 224 -11.78 -16.11 7.46
CA PRO A 224 -12.69 -14.98 7.72
C PRO A 224 -13.08 -14.78 9.19
N GLU A 225 -13.10 -15.85 9.99
CA GLU A 225 -13.39 -15.75 11.43
C GLU A 225 -12.29 -14.99 12.20
N LEU A 226 -11.11 -14.85 11.59
CA LEU A 226 -9.93 -14.21 12.18
C LEU A 226 -9.64 -12.81 11.59
N VAL A 227 -10.50 -12.31 10.72
CA VAL A 227 -10.36 -10.99 10.07
C VAL A 227 -10.31 -9.86 11.09
N THR A 228 -11.15 -9.91 12.14
CA THR A 228 -11.17 -8.90 13.22
C THR A 228 -10.19 -9.21 14.35
N ASN A 229 -9.54 -10.37 14.35
CA ASN A 229 -8.47 -10.66 15.29
C ASN A 229 -7.16 -10.04 14.79
N LEU A 230 -6.90 -8.81 15.22
CA LEU A 230 -5.73 -8.04 14.78
C LEU A 230 -4.40 -8.57 15.34
N ALA A 231 -4.44 -9.45 16.35
CA ALA A 231 -3.24 -10.06 16.92
C ALA A 231 -2.87 -11.38 16.24
N TRP A 232 -3.79 -12.00 15.50
CA TRP A 232 -3.53 -13.26 14.82
C TRP A 232 -2.69 -13.06 13.56
N ASP A 233 -1.73 -13.95 13.37
CA ASP A 233 -0.93 -14.10 12.17
C ASP A 233 -0.73 -15.59 11.87
N TRP A 234 -0.16 -15.91 10.72
CA TRP A 234 0.15 -17.28 10.30
C TRP A 234 1.29 -17.92 11.11
N ASP A 235 1.84 -17.26 12.12
CA ASP A 235 2.95 -17.77 12.91
C ASP A 235 2.63 -19.06 13.70
N GLN A 236 3.65 -19.61 14.35
CA GLN A 236 3.52 -20.86 15.10
C GLN A 236 2.44 -20.78 16.19
N GLU A 237 2.31 -19.62 16.86
CA GLU A 237 1.32 -19.41 17.91
C GLU A 237 -0.09 -19.33 17.31
N GLY A 238 -0.26 -18.65 16.18
CA GLY A 238 -1.51 -18.49 15.47
C GLY A 238 -2.06 -19.80 14.93
N LEU A 239 -1.23 -20.62 14.29
CA LEU A 239 -1.63 -21.96 13.83
C LEU A 239 -1.99 -22.87 15.01
N LYS A 240 -1.15 -22.90 16.04
CA LYS A 240 -1.39 -23.70 17.25
C LYS A 240 -2.68 -23.31 17.97
N SER A 241 -2.93 -22.00 18.12
CA SER A 241 -4.10 -21.46 18.83
C SER A 241 -5.41 -21.74 18.11
N TYR A 242 -5.38 -21.89 16.78
CA TYR A 242 -6.57 -22.07 15.96
C TYR A 242 -6.66 -23.44 15.28
N ARG A 243 -5.83 -24.42 15.66
CA ARG A 243 -5.88 -25.80 15.13
C ARG A 243 -7.29 -26.41 15.10
N THR A 244 -8.10 -26.19 16.14
CA THR A 244 -9.48 -26.70 16.23
C THR A 244 -10.40 -25.98 15.24
N LEU A 245 -10.18 -24.68 15.01
CA LEU A 245 -10.91 -23.93 13.99
C LEU A 245 -10.61 -24.48 12.60
N PHE A 246 -9.33 -24.69 12.29
CA PHE A 246 -8.88 -25.27 11.01
C PHE A 246 -9.46 -26.67 10.77
N ALA A 247 -9.39 -27.56 11.76
CA ALA A 247 -9.99 -28.89 11.66
C ALA A 247 -11.52 -28.85 11.51
N SER A 248 -12.22 -27.99 12.25
CA SER A 248 -13.69 -28.00 12.30
C SER A 248 -14.39 -27.25 11.17
N LEU A 249 -13.81 -26.14 10.70
CA LEU A 249 -14.43 -25.29 9.68
C LEU A 249 -13.89 -25.54 8.27
N TYR A 250 -12.64 -26.02 8.17
CA TYR A 250 -11.94 -26.12 6.90
C TYR A 250 -11.56 -27.55 6.51
N ASP A 251 -11.85 -28.55 7.35
CA ASP A 251 -11.41 -29.94 7.16
C ASP A 251 -9.88 -30.05 6.94
N MET A 252 -9.14 -29.16 7.60
CA MET A 252 -7.68 -29.05 7.50
C MET A 252 -7.09 -29.17 8.91
N PRO A 253 -6.76 -30.38 9.41
CA PRO A 253 -6.08 -30.50 10.69
C PRO A 253 -4.72 -29.81 10.63
N VAL A 254 -4.38 -29.07 11.68
CA VAL A 254 -3.05 -28.47 11.87
C VAL A 254 -2.25 -29.45 12.74
N GLU A 255 -1.29 -30.14 12.13
CA GLU A 255 -0.40 -31.08 12.80
C GLU A 255 0.84 -30.36 13.36
N GLU A 256 1.57 -31.00 14.28
CA GLU A 256 2.75 -30.39 14.89
C GLU A 256 3.79 -29.95 13.86
N ALA A 257 4.03 -30.82 12.86
CA ALA A 257 4.94 -30.56 11.75
C ALA A 257 4.60 -29.29 10.95
N ASP A 258 3.33 -28.85 10.91
CA ASP A 258 2.91 -27.68 10.13
C ASP A 258 3.35 -26.34 10.77
N TYR A 259 3.75 -26.34 12.04
CA TYR A 259 4.20 -25.13 12.75
C TYR A 259 5.56 -25.28 13.45
N GLU A 260 6.32 -26.33 13.12
CA GLU A 260 7.67 -26.55 13.67
C GLU A 260 8.71 -25.55 13.14
N SER A 261 8.56 -25.08 11.90
CA SER A 261 9.47 -24.11 11.27
C SER A 261 8.73 -23.04 10.46
N PRO A 262 9.35 -21.88 10.20
CA PRO A 262 8.77 -20.85 9.34
C PRO A 262 8.41 -21.35 7.92
N GLU A 263 9.21 -22.28 7.37
CA GLU A 263 8.96 -22.87 6.06
C GLU A 263 7.76 -23.82 6.08
N ALA A 264 7.59 -24.59 7.16
CA ALA A 264 6.41 -25.45 7.34
C ALA A 264 5.13 -24.61 7.47
N VAL A 265 5.20 -23.53 8.26
CA VAL A 265 4.13 -22.53 8.38
C VAL A 265 3.76 -21.97 7.00
N GLN A 266 4.76 -21.54 6.22
CA GLN A 266 4.54 -20.98 4.90
C GLN A 266 3.93 -22.01 3.94
N ALA A 267 4.37 -23.27 4.01
CA ALA A 267 3.81 -24.35 3.20
C ALA A 267 2.36 -24.67 3.58
N PHE A 268 2.02 -24.70 4.87
CA PHE A 268 0.64 -24.88 5.33
C PHE A 268 -0.24 -23.72 4.87
N ARG A 269 0.23 -22.48 5.05
CA ARG A 269 -0.45 -21.27 4.58
C ARG A 269 -0.73 -21.33 3.09
N ALA A 270 0.27 -21.66 2.26
CA ALA A 270 0.11 -21.74 0.82
C ALA A 270 -0.98 -22.75 0.43
N LYS A 271 -0.96 -23.95 1.02
CA LYS A 271 -2.00 -24.97 0.80
C LYS A 271 -3.39 -24.47 1.19
N TRP A 272 -3.52 -23.77 2.32
CA TRP A 272 -4.80 -23.22 2.75
C TRP A 272 -5.28 -22.11 1.82
N VAL A 273 -4.39 -21.21 1.39
CA VAL A 273 -4.73 -20.12 0.47
C VAL A 273 -5.23 -20.67 -0.86
N ASP A 274 -4.52 -21.63 -1.46
CA ASP A 274 -4.93 -22.25 -2.72
C ASP A 274 -6.32 -22.89 -2.58
N ALA A 275 -6.52 -23.71 -1.54
CA ALA A 275 -7.81 -24.35 -1.26
C ALA A 275 -8.93 -23.33 -1.01
N TRP A 276 -8.62 -22.23 -0.31
CA TRP A 276 -9.58 -21.15 -0.01
C TRP A 276 -9.99 -20.39 -1.28
N GLN A 277 -9.03 -20.05 -2.14
CA GLN A 277 -9.29 -19.35 -3.39
C GLN A 277 -10.13 -20.20 -4.33
N ASP A 278 -9.79 -21.48 -4.48
CA ASP A 278 -10.54 -22.43 -5.32
C ASP A 278 -11.97 -22.64 -4.81
N ALA A 279 -12.16 -22.81 -3.50
CA ALA A 279 -13.48 -23.04 -2.91
C ALA A 279 -14.41 -21.82 -2.97
N ARG A 280 -13.85 -20.62 -3.14
CA ARG A 280 -14.59 -19.34 -3.07
C ARG A 280 -14.60 -18.55 -4.38
N ASP A 281 -13.97 -19.08 -5.44
CA ASP A 281 -13.83 -18.40 -6.73
C ASP A 281 -13.25 -16.97 -6.55
N VAL A 282 -12.20 -16.86 -5.72
CA VAL A 282 -11.59 -15.57 -5.37
C VAL A 282 -10.50 -15.22 -6.39
N HIS A 283 -10.91 -14.47 -7.40
CA HIS A 283 -10.04 -13.91 -8.43
C HIS A 283 -10.12 -12.37 -8.39
N PRO A 284 -9.26 -11.69 -7.61
CA PRO A 284 -9.18 -10.23 -7.61
C PRO A 284 -8.85 -9.71 -9.01
N SER A 285 -9.47 -8.59 -9.41
CA SER A 285 -9.06 -7.95 -10.66
C SER A 285 -7.62 -7.46 -10.54
N THR A 286 -6.80 -7.77 -11.53
CA THR A 286 -5.39 -7.35 -11.58
C THR A 286 -5.19 -6.09 -12.42
N ASP A 287 -6.28 -5.53 -12.95
CA ASP A 287 -6.30 -4.23 -13.63
C ASP A 287 -6.84 -3.12 -12.72
N CYS A 288 -6.43 -1.89 -13.03
CA CYS A 288 -6.92 -0.71 -12.32
C CYS A 288 -8.34 -0.31 -12.75
N ALA A 289 -8.81 -0.76 -13.92
CA ALA A 289 -10.09 -0.34 -14.50
C ALA A 289 -11.28 -0.72 -13.60
N THR A 290 -11.16 -1.83 -12.88
CA THR A 290 -12.21 -2.29 -11.95
C THR A 290 -12.43 -1.34 -10.77
N CYS A 291 -11.40 -0.55 -10.41
CA CYS A 291 -11.44 0.39 -9.29
C CYS A 291 -11.66 1.83 -9.76
N HIS A 292 -11.45 2.15 -11.03
CA HIS A 292 -11.73 3.49 -11.58
C HIS A 292 -13.20 3.62 -11.97
N ARG A 293 -13.83 4.73 -11.58
CA ARG A 293 -15.16 5.14 -12.02
C ARG A 293 -15.12 6.47 -12.76
#